data_AF-A0A520M298-F1
#
_entry.id   AF-A0A520M298-F1
#
_cell.length_a   1.000
_cell.length_b   1.000
_cell.length_c   1.000
_cell.angle_alpha   90.00
_cell.angle_beta   90.00
_cell.angle_gamma   90.00
#
_symmetry.space_group_name_H-M   'P 1'
#
loop_
_entity.id
_entity.type
_entity.pdbx_description
1 polymer ?
#
loop_
_entity_poly.entity_id
_entity_poly.type
_entity_poly.pdbx_seq_one_letter_code
_entity_poly.pdbx_strand_id
1 'polypeptide(L)' 'MSTEVKAMKEKALSGDASAQLFLGQSYQRGSGVEKDLDEAIKWLRMSADQGNVYAPHILKKLEKNSESKPVGELDK' A
#
# COMPACT_ATOMS: atom_id res chain seq x y z
N MET A 1 -10.71 -11.52 0.99
CA MET A 1 -9.25 -11.48 1.21
C MET A 1 -8.69 -12.86 0.97
N SER A 2 -7.57 -12.99 0.26
CA SER A 2 -6.81 -14.25 0.16
C SER A 2 -6.27 -14.66 1.54
N THR A 3 -6.13 -15.95 1.78
CA THR A 3 -5.62 -16.53 3.03
C THR A 3 -4.27 -15.95 3.44
N GLU A 4 -3.39 -15.71 2.47
CA GLU A 4 -2.08 -15.10 2.68
C GLU A 4 -2.18 -13.67 3.23
N VAL A 5 -3.05 -12.84 2.63
CA VAL A 5 -3.19 -11.44 3.08
C VAL A 5 -3.85 -11.36 4.45
N LYS A 6 -4.74 -12.30 4.76
CA LYS A 6 -5.34 -12.40 6.11
C LYS A 6 -4.27 -12.68 7.18
N ALA A 7 -3.37 -13.63 6.93
CA ALA A 7 -2.27 -13.94 7.85
C ALA A 7 -1.29 -12.75 7.97
N MET A 8 -1.00 -12.06 6.86
CA MET A 8 -0.18 -10.85 6.87
C MET A 8 -0.85 -9.71 7.67
N LYS A 9 -2.17 -9.60 7.64
CA LYS A 9 -2.92 -8.62 8.44
C LYS A 9 -2.70 -8.82 9.93
N GLU A 10 -2.74 -10.06 10.41
CA GLU A 10 -2.47 -10.36 11.82
C GLU A 10 -1.03 -9.98 12.20
N LYS A 11 -0.05 -10.31 11.36
CA LYS A 11 1.35 -9.92 11.60
C LYS A 11 1.55 -8.40 11.59
N ALA A 12 0.91 -7.71 10.65
CA ALA A 12 0.98 -6.25 10.56
C ALA A 12 0.36 -5.56 11.78
N LEU A 13 -0.73 -6.11 12.33
CA LEU A 13 -1.35 -5.66 13.57
C LEU A 13 -0.45 -5.88 14.78
N SER A 14 0.37 -6.93 14.78
CA SER A 14 1.40 -7.17 15.79
C SER A 14 2.63 -6.25 15.68
N GLY A 15 2.65 -5.34 14.71
CA GLY A 15 3.77 -4.42 14.50
C GLY A 15 4.90 -4.98 13.63
N ASP A 16 4.62 -5.94 12.74
CA ASP A 16 5.62 -6.37 11.76
C ASP A 16 5.70 -5.36 10.60
N ALA A 17 6.77 -4.57 10.55
CA ALA A 17 6.97 -3.57 9.50
C ALA A 17 6.98 -4.16 8.08
N SER A 18 7.43 -5.40 7.89
CA SER A 18 7.43 -6.08 6.59
C SER A 18 6.02 -6.51 6.18
N ALA A 19 5.22 -7.00 7.14
CA ALA A 19 3.83 -7.34 6.89
C ALA A 19 2.98 -6.09 6.58
N GLN A 20 3.24 -4.97 7.25
CA GLN A 20 2.61 -3.69 6.95
C GLN A 20 2.98 -3.18 5.55
N LEU A 21 4.26 -3.30 5.14
CA LEU A 21 4.71 -3.00 3.78
C LEU A 21 3.96 -3.87 2.75
N PHE A 22 3.84 -5.17 3.02
CA PHE A 22 3.16 -6.13 2.16
C PHE A 22 1.68 -5.79 2.00
N LEU A 23 0.96 -5.51 3.10
CA LEU A 23 -0.43 -5.07 3.04
C LEU A 23 -0.59 -3.79 2.25
N GLY A 24 0.31 -2.82 2.47
CA GLY A 24 0.36 -1.59 1.68
C GLY A 24 0.39 -1.86 0.18
N GLN A 25 1.25 -2.78 -0.26
CA GLN A 25 1.35 -3.18 -1.66
C GLN A 25 0.13 -3.97 -2.15
N SER A 26 -0.41 -4.86 -1.32
CA SER A 26 -1.62 -5.62 -1.63
C SER A 26 -2.81 -4.69 -1.85
N TYR A 27 -3.02 -3.73 -0.96
CA TYR A 27 -4.07 -2.71 -1.09
C TYR A 27 -3.83 -1.77 -2.28
N GLN A 28 -2.58 -1.39 -2.57
CA GLN A 28 -2.23 -0.61 -3.76
C GLN A 28 -2.61 -1.34 -5.06
N ARG A 29 -2.35 -2.66 -5.13
CA ARG A 29 -2.52 -3.47 -6.34
C ARG A 29 -3.87 -4.18 -6.42
N GLY A 30 -4.63 -4.24 -5.34
CA GLY A 30 -5.80 -5.12 -5.21
C GLY A 30 -5.43 -6.61 -5.24
N SER A 31 -4.24 -6.96 -4.73
CA SER A 31 -3.75 -8.35 -4.77
C SER A 31 -4.19 -9.09 -3.51
N GLY A 32 -5.19 -9.96 -3.66
CA GLY A 32 -5.78 -10.70 -2.56
C GLY A 32 -6.63 -9.85 -1.59
N VAL A 33 -6.81 -8.57 -1.90
CA VAL A 33 -7.68 -7.60 -1.20
C VAL A 33 -8.31 -6.68 -2.21
N GLU A 34 -9.38 -5.98 -1.85
CA GLU A 34 -9.89 -4.91 -2.70
C GLU A 34 -8.87 -3.77 -2.77
N LYS A 35 -8.74 -3.16 -3.94
CA LYS A 35 -7.79 -2.07 -4.15
C LYS A 35 -8.25 -0.84 -3.37
N ASP A 36 -7.44 -0.41 -2.42
CA ASP A 36 -7.72 0.73 -1.56
C ASP A 36 -6.43 1.51 -1.33
N LEU A 37 -6.33 2.71 -1.92
CA LEU A 37 -5.11 3.51 -1.81
C LEU A 37 -4.97 4.16 -0.44
N ASP A 38 -6.06 4.48 0.23
CA ASP A 38 -6.07 5.11 1.55
C ASP A 38 -5.56 4.13 2.62
N GLU A 39 -6.07 2.89 2.60
CA GLU A 39 -5.53 1.84 3.47
C GLU A 39 -4.09 1.49 3.09
N ALA A 40 -3.74 1.46 1.80
CA ALA A 40 -2.35 1.25 1.39
C ALA A 40 -1.40 2.28 2.01
N ILE A 41 -1.75 3.57 1.92
CA ILE A 41 -0.97 4.68 2.50
C ILE A 41 -0.84 4.51 4.01
N LYS A 42 -1.91 4.16 4.70
CA LYS A 42 -1.91 3.98 6.15
C LYS A 42 -0.94 2.87 6.60
N TRP A 43 -1.00 1.69 5.97
CA TRP A 43 -0.10 0.59 6.29
C TRP A 43 1.36 0.92 5.96
N LEU A 44 1.60 1.60 4.84
CA LEU A 44 2.95 2.03 4.47
C LEU A 44 3.50 3.09 5.43
N ARG A 45 2.67 4.02 5.94
CA ARG A 45 3.10 4.99 6.95
C ARG A 45 3.56 4.29 8.22
N MET A 46 2.77 3.35 8.73
CA MET A 46 3.15 2.55 9.91
C MET A 46 4.45 1.77 9.69
N SER A 47 4.67 1.24 8.49
CA SER A 47 5.90 0.54 8.12
C SER A 47 7.10 1.50 8.09
N ALA A 48 6.91 2.69 7.54
CA ALA A 48 7.93 3.75 7.49
C ALA A 48 8.31 4.26 8.88
N ASP A 49 7.34 4.46 9.78
CA ASP A 49 7.55 4.87 11.17
C ASP A 49 8.41 3.88 11.96
N GLN A 50 8.40 2.60 11.56
CA GLN A 50 9.24 1.55 12.14
C GLN A 50 10.61 1.41 11.48
N GLY A 51 10.97 2.34 10.59
CA GLY A 51 12.27 2.37 9.91
C GLY A 51 12.33 1.54 8.63
N ASN A 52 11.19 1.11 8.07
CA ASN A 52 11.19 0.43 6.78
C ASN A 52 11.50 1.42 5.66
N VAL A 53 12.71 1.31 5.09
CA VAL A 53 13.19 2.21 4.04
C VAL A 53 12.42 2.11 2.72
N TYR A 54 11.73 0.99 2.47
CA TYR A 54 10.98 0.79 1.23
C TYR A 54 9.60 1.46 1.27
N ALA A 55 9.00 1.59 2.45
CA ALA A 55 7.66 2.14 2.57
C ALA A 55 7.54 3.60 2.09
N PRO A 56 8.47 4.53 2.42
CA PRO A 56 8.48 5.89 1.88
C PRO A 56 8.56 5.94 0.34
N HIS A 57 9.34 5.04 -0.28
CA HIS A 57 9.45 4.99 -1.74
C HIS A 57 8.10 4.62 -2.40
N ILE A 58 7.36 3.71 -1.78
CA ILE A 58 6.04 3.28 -2.28
C ILE A 58 4.99 4.36 -2.00
N LEU A 59 5.01 4.98 -0.82
CA LEU A 59 4.16 6.13 -0.48
C LEU A 59 4.30 7.25 -1.49
N LYS A 60 5.53 7.67 -1.79
CA LYS A 60 5.80 8.71 -2.77
C LYS A 60 5.25 8.35 -4.15
N LYS A 61 5.32 7.07 -4.55
CA LYS A 61 4.72 6.59 -5.80
C LYS A 61 3.19 6.67 -5.77
N LEU A 62 2.57 6.35 -4.65
CA LEU A 62 1.12 6.40 -4.45
C LEU A 62 0.59 7.84 -4.46
N GLU A 63 1.24 8.74 -3.73
CA GLU A 63 0.90 10.16 -3.68
C GLU A 63 1.03 10.78 -5.07
N LYS A 64 2.16 10.54 -5.75
CA LYS A 64 2.37 11.03 -7.12
C LYS A 64 1.37 10.46 -8.12
N ASN A 65 0.93 9.21 -7.95
CA ASN A 65 -0.07 8.60 -8.84
C ASN A 65 -1.49 9.09 -8.56
N SER A 66 -1.77 9.58 -7.34
CA SER A 66 -3.01 10.31 -7.01
C SER A 66 -3.01 11.72 -7.59
N GLU A 67 -1.85 12.40 -7.56
CA GLU A 67 -1.63 13.70 -8.23
C GLU A 67 -1.58 13.58 -9.76
N SER A 68 -1.28 12.38 -10.27
CA SER A 68 -1.42 12.03 -11.68
C SER A 68 -2.84 11.53 -11.96
N LYS A 69 -3.87 12.33 -11.66
CA LYS A 69 -5.09 12.22 -12.48
C LYS A 69 -4.63 12.43 -13.93
N PRO A 70 -4.91 11.51 -14.87
CA PRO A 70 -4.72 11.84 -16.28
C PRO A 70 -5.59 13.06 -16.54
N VAL A 71 -4.96 14.21 -16.75
CA VAL A 71 -5.58 15.30 -17.47
C VAL A 71 -5.83 14.73 -18.86
N GLY A 72 -7.11 14.51 -19.17
CA GLY A 72 -7.54 14.16 -20.52
C GLY A 72 -7.25 12.73 -20.93
N GLU A 73 -8.32 11.95 -20.99
CA GLU A 73 -8.63 11.32 -22.28
C GLU A 73 -8.50 12.39 -23.38
N LEU A 74 -7.61 12.23 -24.36
CA LEU A 74 -7.86 12.50 -25.78
C LEU A 74 -6.67 12.13 -26.69
N ASP A 75 -7.05 11.71 -27.90
CA ASP A 75 -6.30 11.42 -29.15
C ASP A 75 -5.65 10.02 -29.23
N LYS A 76 -6.24 9.03 -29.95
CA LYS A 76 -7.05 9.06 -31.18
C LYS A 76 -8.05 7.91 -31.24
#